data_AF-A0A1Q7M607-F1
#
_entry.id   AF-A0A1Q7M607-F1
#
_cell.length_a   1.000
_cell.length_b   1.000
_cell.length_c   1.000
_cell.angle_alpha   90.00
_cell.angle_beta   90.00
_cell.angle_gamma   90.00
#
_symmetry.space_group_name_H-M   'P 1'
#
loop_
_entity.id
_entity.type
_entity.pdbx_description
1 polymer ?
#
loop_
_entity_poly.entity_id
_entity_poly.type
_entity_poly.pdbx_seq_one_letter_code
_entity_poly.pdbx_strand_id
1 'polypeptide(L)'
;MDKSYTILLVPDRDAKVKKIRLEHRMLVRVGFCFGVVVLALVGALTHYFQVVGKVAENELIRAENLELQNRWREAEQKFSHINDELDRVKRLNANLRHITSLNDPERKLSMPQPEAGQAPPEFVGGGIATEPAQSGMGAVGMGKPLPAGGEGRMIADGDAKPGTADDADLLKQLDSLDKKVKAQEQEARALKSYFEDQQALLASAPSIWPVRGWVTSDFSVRLDPYTGERVMHEGIDVATGMGTPVRAPADGTVVFAGQEGGYGHVLVLDHGYGLKTRYGHLQRIDVKLGEKVKRGQFIAAVGNTGRSTGPHLHYEVRVNGVADNPRKFILEE
;
A
#
# COMPACT_ATOMS: atom_id res chain seq x y z
N MET A 1 -46.30 24.26 -77.51
CA MET A 1 -45.60 23.83 -78.73
C MET A 1 -44.83 22.56 -78.41
N ASP A 2 -45.36 21.39 -78.79
CA ASP A 2 -44.67 20.11 -78.58
C ASP A 2 -43.51 19.96 -79.56
N LYS A 3 -42.29 20.24 -79.08
CA LYS A 3 -41.06 19.96 -79.82
C LYS A 3 -40.85 18.44 -79.78
N SER A 4 -40.76 17.80 -80.95
CA SER A 4 -40.44 16.37 -81.07
C SER A 4 -39.13 16.22 -81.83
N TYR A 5 -38.24 15.38 -81.32
CA TYR A 5 -36.94 15.10 -81.94
C TYR A 5 -37.02 13.70 -82.57
N THR A 6 -36.71 13.61 -83.85
CA THR A 6 -36.73 12.34 -84.58
C THR A 6 -35.30 11.91 -84.83
N ILE A 7 -34.88 10.83 -84.17
CA ILE A 7 -33.55 10.24 -84.38
C ILE A 7 -33.73 9.13 -85.42
N LEU A 8 -33.08 9.28 -86.57
CA LEU A 8 -32.99 8.26 -87.61
C LEU A 8 -31.68 7.50 -87.45
N LEU A 9 -31.77 6.24 -87.04
CA LEU A 9 -30.63 5.32 -87.13
C LEU A 9 -30.66 4.64 -88.51
N VAL A 10 -29.64 4.91 -89.31
CA VAL A 10 -29.42 4.28 -90.61
C VAL A 10 -28.21 3.36 -90.49
N PRO A 11 -28.40 2.03 -90.38
CA PRO A 11 -27.29 1.08 -90.41
C PRO A 11 -26.89 0.79 -91.86
N ASP A 12 -25.60 0.58 -92.10
CA ASP A 12 -25.00 0.80 -93.43
C ASP A 12 -25.15 -0.35 -94.45
N ARG A 13 -25.88 -1.45 -94.16
CA ARG A 13 -26.23 -2.48 -95.17
C ARG A 13 -27.56 -3.18 -94.84
N ASP A 14 -28.52 -3.10 -95.76
CA ASP A 14 -29.81 -3.82 -95.91
C ASP A 14 -30.76 -3.99 -94.70
N ALA A 15 -30.56 -3.27 -93.60
CA ALA A 15 -31.49 -3.28 -92.47
C ALA A 15 -32.53 -2.15 -92.57
N LYS A 16 -33.81 -2.46 -92.24
CA LYS A 16 -34.92 -1.50 -92.24
C LYS A 16 -34.63 -0.32 -91.30
N VAL A 17 -34.70 0.90 -91.85
CA VAL A 17 -34.55 2.17 -91.09
C VAL A 17 -35.57 2.23 -89.97
N LYS A 18 -35.11 2.20 -88.72
CA LYS A 18 -35.96 2.37 -87.54
C LYS A 18 -36.01 3.86 -87.18
N LYS A 19 -37.21 4.44 -87.25
CA LYS A 19 -37.47 5.82 -86.84
C LYS A 19 -38.02 5.80 -85.41
N ILE A 20 -37.28 6.39 -84.47
CA ILE A 20 -37.75 6.56 -83.09
C ILE A 20 -38.12 8.03 -82.91
N ARG A 21 -39.40 8.28 -82.65
CA ARG A 21 -39.94 9.62 -82.39
C ARG A 21 -39.93 9.85 -80.90
N LEU A 22 -39.09 10.78 -80.43
CA LEU A 22 -38.97 11.12 -79.02
C LEU A 22 -39.73 12.42 -78.75
N GLU A 23 -40.79 12.31 -77.95
CA GLU A 23 -41.51 13.47 -77.45
C GLU A 23 -40.69 14.16 -76.34
N HIS A 24 -40.58 15.49 -76.38
CA HIS A 24 -39.80 16.24 -75.40
C HIS A 24 -40.29 16.00 -73.95
N ARG A 25 -41.59 15.79 -73.74
CA ARG A 25 -42.15 15.43 -72.42
C ARG A 25 -41.65 14.09 -71.91
N MET A 26 -41.37 13.13 -72.80
CA MET A 26 -40.82 11.83 -72.43
C MET A 26 -39.35 11.95 -72.01
N LEU A 27 -38.56 12.76 -72.72
CA LEU A 27 -37.17 13.08 -72.38
C LEU A 27 -37.03 13.72 -70.99
N VAL A 28 -37.91 14.68 -70.67
CA VAL A 28 -37.91 15.35 -69.35
C VAL A 28 -38.26 14.37 -68.22
N ARG A 29 -39.22 13.45 -68.44
CA ARG A 29 -39.57 12.40 -67.45
C ARG A 29 -38.42 11.42 -67.21
N VAL A 30 -37.74 10.98 -68.28
CA VAL A 30 -36.57 10.09 -68.17
C VAL A 30 -35.42 10.77 -67.44
N GLY A 31 -35.16 12.06 -67.73
CA GLY A 31 -34.15 12.85 -67.00
C GLY A 31 -34.48 13.00 -65.51
N PHE A 32 -35.74 13.24 -65.17
CA PHE A 32 -36.19 13.30 -63.77
C PHE A 32 -36.01 11.96 -63.03
N CYS A 33 -36.44 10.84 -63.65
CA CYS A 33 -36.23 9.51 -63.08
C CYS A 33 -34.74 9.19 -62.88
N PHE A 34 -33.90 9.53 -63.86
CA PHE A 34 -32.45 9.35 -63.74
C PHE A 34 -31.88 10.18 -62.59
N GLY A 35 -32.32 11.43 -62.43
CA GLY A 35 -31.94 12.29 -61.30
C GLY A 35 -32.30 11.70 -59.93
N VAL A 36 -33.51 11.14 -59.78
CA VAL A 36 -33.95 10.48 -58.54
C VAL A 36 -33.09 9.25 -58.23
N VAL A 37 -32.76 8.44 -59.24
CA VAL A 37 -31.90 7.26 -59.07
C VAL A 37 -30.49 7.65 -58.64
N VAL A 38 -29.92 8.71 -59.24
CA VAL A 38 -28.60 9.22 -58.85
C VAL A 38 -28.62 9.74 -57.42
N LEU A 39 -29.67 10.46 -57.00
CA LEU A 39 -29.83 10.96 -55.64
C LEU A 39 -29.92 9.82 -54.62
N ALA A 40 -30.69 8.76 -54.94
CA ALA A 40 -30.78 7.56 -54.11
C ALA A 40 -29.43 6.83 -54.00
N LEU A 41 -28.66 6.75 -55.09
CA LEU A 41 -27.30 6.19 -55.09
C LEU A 41 -26.36 7.00 -54.21
N VAL A 42 -26.38 8.33 -54.31
CA VAL A 42 -25.56 9.21 -53.47
C VAL A 42 -25.94 9.04 -52.00
N GLY A 43 -27.23 8.98 -51.67
CA GLY A 43 -27.72 8.74 -50.31
C GLY A 43 -27.30 7.37 -49.75
N ALA A 44 -27.34 6.33 -50.58
CA ALA A 44 -26.86 5.00 -50.20
C ALA A 44 -25.34 5.01 -49.95
N LEU A 45 -24.59 5.76 -50.77
CA LEU A 45 -23.14 5.89 -50.65
C LEU A 45 -22.75 6.66 -49.37
N THR A 46 -23.42 7.77 -49.07
CA THR A 46 -23.17 8.54 -47.84
C THR A 46 -23.54 7.73 -46.60
N HIS A 47 -24.66 7.01 -46.61
CA HIS A 47 -25.03 6.10 -45.53
C HIS A 47 -24.01 4.97 -45.36
N TYR A 48 -23.52 4.38 -46.45
CA TYR A 48 -22.45 3.38 -46.41
C TYR A 48 -21.19 3.91 -45.72
N PHE A 49 -20.73 5.11 -46.09
CA PHE A 49 -19.57 5.73 -45.44
C PHE A 49 -19.80 6.05 -43.96
N GLN A 50 -21.00 6.51 -43.57
CA GLN A 50 -21.35 6.72 -42.17
C GLN A 50 -21.32 5.43 -41.35
N VAL A 51 -21.82 4.31 -41.90
CA VAL A 51 -21.82 3.01 -41.22
C VAL A 51 -20.40 2.49 -41.04
N VAL A 52 -19.54 2.63 -42.06
CA VAL A 52 -18.13 2.21 -41.97
C VAL A 52 -17.37 3.02 -40.90
N GLY A 53 -17.63 4.32 -40.77
CA GLY A 53 -17.05 5.14 -39.70
C GLY A 53 -17.42 4.67 -38.29
N LYS A 54 -18.70 4.30 -38.07
CA LYS A 54 -19.18 3.76 -36.79
C LYS A 54 -18.60 2.40 -36.43
N VAL A 55 -18.20 1.61 -37.43
CA VAL A 55 -17.53 0.31 -37.22
C VAL A 55 -16.09 0.52 -36.76
N ALA A 56 -15.39 1.54 -37.27
CA ALA A 56 -14.02 1.87 -36.84
C ALA A 56 -13.95 2.38 -35.39
N GLU A 57 -14.91 3.21 -34.94
CA GLU A 57 -15.01 3.61 -33.53
C GLU A 57 -15.26 2.41 -32.59
N ASN A 58 -16.02 1.41 -33.06
CA ASN A 58 -16.26 0.19 -32.28
C ASN A 58 -14.99 -0.65 -32.07
N GLU A 59 -14.09 -0.69 -33.05
CA GLU A 59 -12.81 -1.40 -32.93
C GLU A 59 -11.94 -0.76 -31.85
N LEU A 60 -11.85 0.57 -31.82
CA LEU A 60 -11.09 1.31 -30.82
C LEU A 60 -11.64 1.07 -29.41
N ILE A 61 -12.96 1.20 -29.23
CA ILE A 61 -13.63 0.98 -27.94
C ILE A 61 -13.47 -0.48 -27.47
N ARG A 62 -13.42 -1.45 -28.39
CA ARG A 62 -13.16 -2.85 -28.04
C ARG A 62 -11.72 -3.07 -27.60
N ALA A 63 -10.75 -2.39 -28.24
CA ALA A 63 -9.35 -2.44 -27.84
C ALA A 63 -9.15 -1.85 -26.43
N GLU A 64 -9.76 -0.68 -26.15
CA GLU A 64 -9.72 -0.07 -24.82
C GLU A 64 -10.39 -0.95 -23.75
N ASN A 65 -11.54 -1.56 -24.04
CA ASN A 65 -12.18 -2.50 -23.11
C ASN A 65 -11.32 -3.74 -22.84
N LEU A 66 -10.64 -4.26 -23.86
CA LEU A 66 -9.72 -5.39 -23.70
C LEU A 66 -8.53 -5.02 -22.80
N GLU A 67 -7.98 -3.82 -22.97
CA GLU A 67 -6.90 -3.31 -22.12
C GLU A 67 -7.38 -3.12 -20.68
N LEU A 68 -8.54 -2.50 -20.48
CA LEU A 68 -9.15 -2.33 -19.17
C LEU A 68 -9.40 -3.67 -18.48
N GLN A 69 -9.88 -4.67 -19.22
CA GLN A 69 -10.06 -6.02 -18.69
C GLN A 69 -8.73 -6.70 -18.32
N ASN A 70 -7.66 -6.49 -19.11
CA ASN A 70 -6.34 -7.02 -18.78
C ASN A 70 -5.76 -6.35 -17.53
N ARG A 71 -5.88 -5.03 -17.40
CA ARG A 71 -5.49 -4.28 -16.18
C ARG A 71 -6.27 -4.76 -14.96
N TRP A 72 -7.57 -5.04 -15.12
CA TRP A 72 -8.39 -5.63 -14.06
C TRP A 72 -7.90 -7.02 -13.65
N ARG A 73 -7.57 -7.87 -14.62
CA ARG A 73 -7.02 -9.21 -14.36
C ARG A 73 -5.68 -9.16 -13.62
N GLU A 74 -4.81 -8.22 -13.97
CA GLU A 74 -3.55 -7.99 -13.26
C GLU A 74 -3.77 -7.51 -11.83
N ALA A 75 -4.73 -6.62 -11.61
CA ALA A 75 -5.10 -6.17 -10.28
C ALA A 75 -5.60 -7.35 -9.43
N GLU A 76 -6.49 -8.18 -9.98
CA GLU A 76 -7.02 -9.38 -9.31
C GLU A 76 -5.90 -10.36 -8.92
N GLN A 77 -4.94 -10.60 -9.81
CA GLN A 77 -3.77 -11.44 -9.52
C GLN A 77 -2.89 -10.87 -8.41
N LYS A 78 -2.66 -9.55 -8.41
CA LYS A 78 -1.93 -8.88 -7.32
C LYS A 78 -2.66 -9.00 -5.99
N PHE A 79 -3.98 -8.83 -5.98
CA PHE A 79 -4.79 -9.03 -4.78
C PHE A 79 -4.74 -10.47 -4.27
N SER A 80 -4.84 -11.46 -5.16
CA SER A 80 -4.69 -12.88 -4.80
C SER A 80 -3.33 -13.15 -4.17
N HIS A 81 -2.25 -12.64 -4.78
CA HIS A 81 -0.90 -12.81 -4.26
C HIS A 81 -0.73 -12.17 -2.87
N ILE A 82 -1.24 -10.94 -2.69
CA ILE A 82 -1.24 -10.26 -1.39
C ILE A 82 -2.03 -11.06 -0.34
N ASN A 83 -3.15 -11.66 -0.72
CA ASN A 83 -3.95 -12.47 0.20
C ASN A 83 -3.25 -13.78 0.60
N ASP A 84 -2.54 -14.43 -0.33
CA ASP A 84 -1.71 -15.60 -0.03
C ASP A 84 -0.53 -15.25 0.90
N GLU A 85 0.10 -14.10 0.69
CA GLU A 85 1.12 -13.57 1.60
C GLU A 85 0.54 -13.25 2.97
N LEU A 86 -0.64 -12.64 3.03
CA LEU A 86 -1.36 -12.36 4.27
C LEU A 86 -1.63 -13.64 5.06
N ASP A 87 -2.03 -14.72 4.40
CA ASP A 87 -2.25 -16.01 5.05
C ASP A 87 -0.95 -16.66 5.53
N ARG A 88 0.17 -16.47 4.83
CA ARG A 88 1.50 -16.85 5.35
C ARG A 88 1.86 -16.08 6.62
N VAL A 89 1.63 -14.76 6.63
CA VAL A 89 1.92 -13.91 7.80
C VAL A 89 0.99 -14.22 8.98
N LYS A 90 -0.31 -14.47 8.74
CA LYS A 90 -1.25 -14.93 9.77
C LYS A 90 -0.80 -16.24 10.40
N ARG A 91 -0.34 -17.21 9.59
CA ARG A 91 0.22 -18.48 10.09
C ARG A 91 1.49 -18.26 10.93
N LEU A 92 2.36 -17.34 10.50
CA LEU A 92 3.56 -16.96 11.26
C LEU A 92 3.18 -16.34 12.62
N ASN A 93 2.24 -15.41 12.64
CA ASN A 93 1.72 -14.77 13.86
C ASN A 93 1.02 -15.79 14.78
N ALA A 94 0.24 -16.72 14.23
CA ALA A 94 -0.39 -17.78 15.01
C ALA A 94 0.66 -18.69 15.66
N ASN A 95 1.73 -19.04 14.94
CA ASN A 95 2.86 -19.79 15.49
C ASN A 95 3.61 -19.00 16.57
N LEU A 96 3.87 -17.71 16.35
CA LEU A 96 4.48 -16.84 17.36
C LEU A 96 3.61 -16.77 18.62
N ARG A 97 2.29 -16.59 18.48
CA ARG A 97 1.34 -16.58 19.59
C ARG A 97 1.29 -17.89 20.37
N HIS A 98 1.37 -19.03 19.67
CA HIS A 98 1.45 -20.36 20.28
C HIS A 98 2.75 -20.57 21.05
N ILE A 99 3.88 -20.07 20.52
CA ILE A 99 5.20 -20.16 21.16
C ILE A 99 5.31 -19.21 22.36
N THR A 100 4.64 -18.05 22.33
CA THR A 100 4.65 -17.07 23.41
C THR A 100 3.59 -17.31 24.50
N SER A 101 2.73 -18.32 24.36
CA SER A 101 1.63 -18.62 25.32
C SER A 101 0.84 -17.36 25.75
N LEU A 102 0.52 -16.49 24.78
CA LEU A 102 -0.38 -15.36 25.00
C LEU A 102 -1.81 -15.78 24.64
N ASN A 103 -2.41 -16.61 25.50
CA ASN A 103 -3.85 -16.69 25.64
C ASN A 103 -4.20 -17.44 26.94
N ASP A 104 -4.45 -16.67 27.99
CA ASP A 104 -5.45 -17.08 28.98
C ASP A 104 -6.29 -15.85 29.36
N PRO A 105 -7.42 -15.61 28.69
CA PRO A 105 -8.33 -14.51 29.02
C PRO A 105 -9.01 -14.70 30.40
N GLU A 106 -8.83 -15.84 31.07
CA GLU A 106 -9.45 -16.14 32.36
C GLU A 106 -8.47 -16.29 33.53
N ARG A 107 -7.24 -15.75 33.46
CA ARG A 107 -6.44 -15.61 34.67
C ARG A 107 -6.94 -14.41 35.48
N LYS A 108 -7.96 -14.64 36.30
CA LYS A 108 -8.30 -13.81 37.47
C LYS A 108 -7.02 -13.61 38.28
N LEU A 109 -6.32 -12.50 38.04
CA LEU A 109 -5.30 -11.99 38.93
C LEU A 109 -6.03 -11.43 40.16
N SER A 110 -6.08 -12.24 41.21
CA SER A 110 -6.27 -11.76 42.58
C SER A 110 -5.07 -10.88 42.92
N MET A 111 -5.16 -9.58 42.65
CA MET A 111 -4.26 -8.58 43.21
C MET A 111 -4.84 -8.13 44.57
N PRO A 112 -4.02 -8.04 45.64
CA PRO A 112 -4.46 -7.41 46.87
C PRO A 112 -4.74 -5.92 46.61
N GLN A 113 -5.84 -5.40 47.15
CA GLN A 113 -6.14 -3.97 47.14
C GLN A 113 -5.03 -3.19 47.87
N PRO A 114 -4.54 -2.06 47.33
CA PRO A 114 -3.73 -1.15 48.12
C PRO A 114 -4.62 -0.40 49.11
N GLU A 115 -4.22 -0.44 50.38
CA GLU A 115 -4.81 0.38 51.44
C GLU A 115 -4.71 1.86 51.09
N ALA A 116 -5.79 2.58 51.42
CA ALA A 116 -5.89 4.02 51.24
C ALA A 116 -4.97 4.75 52.22
N GLY A 117 -4.15 5.67 51.69
CA GLY A 117 -3.62 6.80 52.46
C GLY A 117 -2.11 6.95 52.45
N GLN A 118 -1.56 7.58 51.41
CA GLN A 118 -0.48 8.57 51.55
C GLN A 118 -0.30 9.37 50.26
N ALA A 119 -0.34 10.70 50.40
CA ALA A 119 -0.20 11.66 49.31
C ALA A 119 1.28 11.78 48.88
N PRO A 120 1.57 11.97 47.58
CA PRO A 120 2.91 12.32 47.12
C PRO A 120 3.19 13.83 47.29
N PRO A 121 4.45 14.23 47.52
CA PRO A 121 4.82 15.63 47.73
C PRO A 121 4.84 16.44 46.42
N GLU A 122 4.56 17.72 46.59
CA GLU A 122 4.49 18.79 45.60
C GLU A 122 5.83 19.02 44.86
N PHE A 123 5.76 19.18 43.54
CA PHE A 123 6.81 19.83 42.77
C PHE A 123 6.33 21.20 42.29
N VAL A 124 6.93 22.24 42.86
CA VAL A 124 6.65 23.66 42.62
C VAL A 124 7.47 24.17 41.44
N GLY A 125 6.76 24.49 40.34
CA GLY A 125 6.64 25.83 39.77
C GLY A 125 7.86 26.62 39.27
N GLY A 126 7.77 27.04 38.00
CA GLY A 126 8.34 28.27 37.43
C GLY A 126 8.32 28.18 35.91
N GLY A 127 7.35 28.72 35.15
CA GLY A 127 6.82 30.10 35.13
C GLY A 127 7.55 30.85 34.00
N ILE A 128 6.89 31.28 32.92
CA ILE A 128 6.41 32.66 32.66
C ILE A 128 5.63 32.63 31.32
N ALA A 129 4.31 32.90 31.34
CA ALA A 129 3.59 34.08 30.78
C ALA A 129 3.49 34.11 29.22
N THR A 130 2.39 34.43 28.52
CA THR A 130 1.11 35.13 28.78
C THR A 130 0.14 34.82 27.63
N GLU A 131 -1.17 34.85 27.90
CA GLU A 131 -2.31 34.90 26.94
C GLU A 131 -2.36 36.21 26.10
N PRO A 132 -3.42 36.50 25.29
CA PRO A 132 -4.20 35.69 24.34
C PRO A 132 -4.33 36.38 22.95
N ALA A 133 -4.68 35.65 21.87
CA ALA A 133 -5.37 36.23 20.70
C ALA A 133 -6.00 35.18 19.79
N GLN A 134 -7.16 35.55 19.25
CA GLN A 134 -8.08 34.80 18.43
C GLN A 134 -7.61 34.61 16.97
N SER A 135 -8.30 33.69 16.28
CA SER A 135 -8.58 33.66 14.83
C SER A 135 -7.43 33.27 13.88
N GLY A 136 -7.67 32.25 13.08
CA GLY A 136 -6.78 31.88 11.97
C GLY A 136 -6.95 30.45 11.47
N MET A 137 -8.10 30.13 10.86
CA MET A 137 -8.20 28.99 9.94
C MET A 137 -7.32 29.31 8.71
N GLY A 138 -6.14 28.70 8.66
CA GLY A 138 -5.23 28.75 7.53
C GLY A 138 -5.56 27.65 6.52
N ALA A 139 -6.35 28.00 5.51
CA ALA A 139 -6.44 27.26 4.26
C ALA A 139 -5.09 27.37 3.52
N VAL A 140 -4.50 26.23 3.16
CA VAL A 140 -3.35 26.18 2.23
C VAL A 140 -3.91 25.93 0.84
N GLY A 141 -3.73 26.92 -0.02
CA GLY A 141 -4.25 26.97 -1.37
C GLY A 141 -3.44 26.15 -2.36
N MET A 142 -4.15 25.43 -3.21
CA MET A 142 -3.68 25.05 -4.54
C MET A 142 -3.85 26.25 -5.49
N GLY A 143 -2.74 26.75 -6.03
CA GLY A 143 -2.68 27.46 -7.31
C GLY A 143 -1.74 26.69 -8.22
N LYS A 144 -1.85 26.69 -9.55
CA LYS A 144 -2.47 27.64 -10.50
C LYS A 144 -2.51 26.94 -11.90
N PRO A 145 -2.91 27.58 -13.01
CA PRO A 145 -4.16 27.32 -13.75
C PRO A 145 -3.98 26.66 -15.13
N LEU A 146 -5.08 26.13 -15.69
CA LEU A 146 -5.17 25.75 -17.11
C LEU A 146 -5.38 26.97 -18.03
N PRO A 147 -4.88 26.93 -19.28
CA PRO A 147 -4.98 28.04 -20.22
C PRO A 147 -6.36 28.14 -20.89
N ALA A 148 -6.77 29.39 -21.16
CA ALA A 148 -7.93 29.75 -21.95
C ALA A 148 -7.61 29.77 -23.45
N GLY A 149 -8.59 29.41 -24.29
CA GLY A 149 -8.60 29.73 -25.71
C GLY A 149 -9.25 28.66 -26.58
N GLY A 150 -10.53 28.84 -26.90
CA GLY A 150 -11.27 28.01 -27.85
C GLY A 150 -12.69 28.51 -28.02
N GLU A 151 -12.88 29.38 -29.00
CA GLU A 151 -14.14 30.03 -29.34
C GLU A 151 -15.24 29.00 -29.67
N GLY A 152 -16.35 29.07 -28.95
CA GLY A 152 -17.52 28.21 -29.13
C GLY A 152 -18.79 29.05 -29.14
N ARG A 153 -19.12 29.55 -30.33
CA ARG A 153 -20.31 30.28 -30.74
C ARG A 153 -21.59 29.79 -30.04
N MET A 154 -22.20 30.66 -29.22
CA MET A 154 -23.56 30.43 -28.72
C MET A 154 -24.54 30.52 -29.89
N ILE A 155 -25.02 29.36 -30.34
CA ILE A 155 -26.23 29.23 -31.14
C ILE A 155 -27.38 29.19 -30.13
N ALA A 156 -28.09 30.30 -30.03
CA ALA A 156 -29.39 30.35 -29.40
C ALA A 156 -30.41 29.83 -30.41
N ASP A 157 -30.94 28.63 -30.15
CA ASP A 157 -32.24 28.12 -30.58
C ASP A 157 -32.64 27.17 -29.42
N GLY A 158 -33.71 27.42 -28.69
CA GLY A 158 -35.07 27.13 -29.15
C GLY A 158 -35.43 25.70 -28.76
N ASP A 159 -36.24 25.56 -27.71
CA ASP A 159 -37.02 24.37 -27.36
C ASP A 159 -36.27 23.09 -26.88
N ALA A 160 -35.77 23.11 -25.64
CA ALA A 160 -35.54 21.88 -24.88
C ALA A 160 -36.49 21.81 -23.67
N LYS A 161 -37.38 20.81 -23.70
CA LYS A 161 -38.31 20.43 -22.62
C LYS A 161 -37.54 20.17 -21.30
N PRO A 162 -38.17 20.31 -20.12
CA PRO A 162 -37.49 20.10 -18.85
C PRO A 162 -36.94 18.66 -18.78
N GLY A 163 -35.69 18.55 -18.30
CA GLY A 163 -34.89 17.32 -18.25
C GLY A 163 -35.68 16.09 -17.85
N THR A 164 -35.58 15.07 -18.69
CA THR A 164 -36.22 13.76 -18.52
C THR A 164 -35.62 13.03 -17.32
N ALA A 165 -36.33 12.01 -16.83
CA ALA A 165 -35.97 11.20 -15.66
C ALA A 165 -34.53 10.64 -15.64
N ASP A 166 -33.82 10.72 -16.77
CA ASP A 166 -32.45 10.25 -16.98
C ASP A 166 -31.39 11.09 -16.23
N ASP A 167 -31.58 12.40 -16.08
CA ASP A 167 -30.64 13.28 -15.34
C ASP A 167 -30.70 13.03 -13.83
N ALA A 168 -31.90 12.74 -13.31
CA ALA A 168 -32.09 12.39 -11.91
C ALA A 168 -31.50 11.01 -11.57
N ASP A 169 -31.50 10.09 -12.54
CA ASP A 169 -30.91 8.77 -12.38
C ASP A 169 -29.37 8.82 -12.45
N LEU A 170 -28.81 9.66 -13.32
CA LEU A 170 -27.38 9.98 -13.36
C LEU A 170 -26.87 10.57 -12.04
N LEU A 171 -27.60 11.51 -11.44
CA LEU A 171 -27.25 12.08 -10.13
C LEU A 171 -27.26 11.02 -9.01
N LYS A 172 -28.21 10.08 -9.03
CA LYS A 172 -28.22 8.95 -8.09
C LYS A 172 -27.04 8.00 -8.31
N GLN A 173 -26.68 7.74 -9.56
CA GLN A 173 -25.53 6.90 -9.88
C GLN A 173 -24.23 7.55 -9.40
N LEU A 174 -24.06 8.87 -9.59
CA LEU A 174 -22.89 9.62 -9.08
C LEU A 174 -22.80 9.59 -7.55
N ASP A 175 -23.91 9.81 -6.84
CA ASP A 175 -23.95 9.71 -5.37
C ASP A 175 -23.62 8.29 -4.90
N SER A 176 -24.11 7.26 -5.61
CA SER A 176 -23.77 5.87 -5.30
C SER A 176 -22.30 5.54 -5.57
N LEU A 177 -21.69 6.15 -6.60
CA LEU A 177 -20.27 6.00 -6.90
C LEU A 177 -19.40 6.69 -5.86
N ASP A 178 -19.73 7.93 -5.47
CA ASP A 178 -19.01 8.69 -4.44
C ASP A 178 -19.00 7.93 -3.11
N LYS A 179 -20.15 7.35 -2.72
CA LYS A 179 -20.25 6.47 -1.55
C LYS A 179 -19.36 5.23 -1.67
N LYS A 180 -19.30 4.59 -2.84
CA LYS A 180 -18.42 3.42 -3.08
C LYS A 180 -16.95 3.80 -3.03
N VAL A 181 -16.56 4.93 -3.62
CA VAL A 181 -15.17 5.43 -3.59
C VAL A 181 -14.76 5.73 -2.15
N LYS A 182 -15.60 6.42 -1.37
CA LYS A 182 -15.32 6.70 0.05
C LYS A 182 -15.18 5.42 0.88
N ALA A 183 -16.04 4.42 0.64
CA ALA A 183 -15.94 3.13 1.31
C ALA A 183 -14.63 2.41 0.94
N GLN A 184 -14.29 2.36 -0.34
CA GLN A 184 -13.02 1.76 -0.80
C GLN A 184 -11.78 2.49 -0.26
N GLU A 185 -11.82 3.82 -0.17
CA GLU A 185 -10.73 4.59 0.43
C GLU A 185 -10.56 4.29 1.92
N GLN A 186 -11.66 4.14 2.67
CA GLN A 186 -11.61 3.78 4.08
C GLN A 186 -11.05 2.37 4.28
N GLU A 187 -11.50 1.41 3.47
CA GLU A 187 -10.97 0.04 3.47
C GLU A 187 -9.47 0.02 3.13
N ALA A 188 -9.06 0.76 2.09
CA ALA A 188 -7.65 0.85 1.70
C ALA A 188 -6.77 1.48 2.80
N ARG A 189 -7.29 2.51 3.50
CA ARG A 189 -6.59 3.11 4.65
C ARG A 189 -6.45 2.14 5.83
N ALA A 190 -7.52 1.42 6.16
CA ALA A 190 -7.49 0.41 7.21
C ALA A 190 -6.49 -0.70 6.88
N LEU A 191 -6.47 -1.16 5.63
CA LEU A 191 -5.52 -2.15 5.15
C LEU A 191 -4.07 -1.64 5.22
N LYS A 192 -3.83 -0.39 4.82
CA LYS A 192 -2.50 0.24 4.93
C LYS A 192 -2.02 0.30 6.38
N SER A 193 -2.87 0.76 7.30
CA SER A 193 -2.55 0.80 8.74
C SER A 193 -2.22 -0.58 9.27
N TYR A 194 -3.00 -1.59 8.89
CA TYR A 194 -2.75 -2.98 9.29
C TYR A 194 -1.38 -3.49 8.82
N PHE A 195 -1.01 -3.21 7.56
CA PHE A 195 0.31 -3.58 7.04
C PHE A 195 1.45 -2.84 7.73
N GLU A 196 1.28 -1.55 8.04
CA GLU A 196 2.28 -0.77 8.79
C GLU A 196 2.51 -1.35 10.19
N ASP A 197 1.44 -1.72 10.90
CA ASP A 197 1.53 -2.35 12.22
C ASP A 197 2.20 -3.72 12.16
N GLN A 198 1.87 -4.53 11.15
CA GLN A 198 2.54 -5.83 10.95
C GLN A 198 4.02 -5.67 10.63
N GLN A 199 4.37 -4.71 9.79
CA GLN A 199 5.76 -4.43 9.45
C GLN A 199 6.54 -3.95 10.67
N ALA A 200 5.96 -3.08 11.49
CA ALA A 200 6.56 -2.61 12.74
C ALA A 200 6.79 -3.77 13.73
N LEU A 201 5.81 -4.66 13.87
CA LEU A 201 5.94 -5.85 14.71
C LEU A 201 7.07 -6.76 14.24
N LEU A 202 7.16 -7.04 12.94
CA LEU A 202 8.23 -7.87 12.38
C LEU A 202 9.61 -7.20 12.54
N ALA A 203 9.69 -5.88 12.40
CA ALA A 203 10.92 -5.12 12.61
C ALA A 203 11.39 -5.14 14.09
N SER A 204 10.45 -5.27 15.04
CA SER A 204 10.75 -5.36 16.48
C SER A 204 11.23 -6.75 16.94
N ALA A 205 11.01 -7.80 16.14
CA ALA A 205 11.36 -9.16 16.53
C ALA A 205 12.88 -9.41 16.40
N PRO A 206 13.60 -9.73 17.48
CA PRO A 206 15.06 -9.89 17.50
C PRO A 206 15.47 -11.18 16.79
N SER A 207 15.56 -11.11 15.46
CA SER A 207 15.55 -12.28 14.56
C SER A 207 16.91 -12.64 13.98
N ILE A 208 17.96 -11.85 14.24
CA ILE A 208 19.33 -12.16 13.81
C ILE A 208 20.25 -12.35 14.99
N TRP A 209 21.34 -13.07 14.75
CA TRP A 209 22.42 -13.20 15.71
C TRP A 209 23.05 -11.82 16.00
N PRO A 210 23.18 -11.42 17.29
CA PRO A 210 23.84 -10.17 17.65
C PRO A 210 25.35 -10.24 17.43
N VAL A 211 25.94 -11.45 17.50
CA VAL A 211 27.33 -11.72 17.14
C VAL A 211 27.46 -13.15 16.64
N ARG A 212 28.45 -13.43 15.78
CA ARG A 212 28.81 -14.78 15.35
C ARG A 212 29.94 -15.30 16.23
N GLY A 213 29.79 -16.53 16.73
CA GLY A 213 30.74 -17.17 17.64
C GLY A 213 30.22 -18.53 18.11
N TRP A 214 30.95 -19.14 19.04
CA TRP A 214 30.56 -20.43 19.62
C TRP A 214 29.66 -20.19 20.83
N VAL A 215 28.46 -20.80 20.86
CA VAL A 215 27.59 -20.74 22.05
C VAL A 215 28.20 -21.62 23.14
N THR A 216 28.81 -20.99 24.15
CA THR A 216 29.46 -21.69 25.27
C THR A 216 28.49 -22.01 26.40
N SER A 217 27.38 -21.28 26.49
CA SER A 217 26.33 -21.59 27.45
C SER A 217 24.96 -21.14 26.97
N ASP A 218 23.98 -22.02 27.09
CA ASP A 218 22.59 -21.77 26.73
C ASP A 218 21.77 -21.25 27.92
N PHE A 219 20.60 -20.70 27.60
CA PHE A 219 19.58 -20.31 28.58
C PHE A 219 19.08 -21.55 29.34
N SER A 220 19.47 -21.69 30.60
CA SER A 220 19.17 -22.87 31.42
C SER A 220 19.57 -22.68 32.87
N VAL A 221 19.12 -23.58 33.75
CA VAL A 221 19.66 -23.68 35.10
C VAL A 221 21.03 -24.35 35.04
N ARG A 222 22.07 -23.66 35.52
CA ARG A 222 23.46 -24.14 35.55
C ARG A 222 24.11 -23.92 36.91
N LEU A 223 25.29 -24.49 37.12
CA LEU A 223 26.12 -24.14 38.27
C LEU A 223 26.84 -22.82 37.99
N ASP A 224 26.79 -21.90 38.95
CA ASP A 224 27.52 -20.64 38.92
C ASP A 224 29.03 -20.95 38.87
N PRO A 225 29.77 -20.46 37.87
CA PRO A 225 31.18 -20.80 37.69
C PRO A 225 32.09 -20.24 38.80
N TYR A 226 31.60 -19.32 39.65
CA TYR A 226 32.35 -18.73 40.75
C TYR A 226 31.96 -19.29 42.11
N THR A 227 30.66 -19.54 42.35
CA THR A 227 30.17 -19.99 43.66
C THR A 227 29.84 -21.49 43.70
N GLY A 228 29.64 -22.13 42.55
CA GLY A 228 29.21 -23.52 42.45
C GLY A 228 27.73 -23.75 42.80
N GLU A 229 26.95 -22.69 43.03
CA GLU A 229 25.52 -22.78 43.34
C GLU A 229 24.66 -22.90 42.08
N ARG A 230 23.46 -23.47 42.17
CA ARG A 230 22.54 -23.52 41.02
C ARG A 230 21.93 -22.15 40.79
N VAL A 231 22.15 -21.58 39.61
CA VAL A 231 21.62 -20.29 39.18
C VAL A 231 20.96 -20.42 37.80
N MET A 232 19.91 -19.63 37.56
CA MET A 232 19.31 -19.51 36.25
C MET A 232 20.18 -18.61 35.36
N HIS A 233 20.63 -19.13 34.22
CA HIS A 233 21.27 -18.34 33.19
C HIS A 233 20.21 -17.66 32.33
N GLU A 234 20.04 -16.34 32.51
CA GLU A 234 18.96 -15.54 31.88
C GLU A 234 19.19 -15.23 30.40
N GLY A 235 20.27 -15.74 29.79
CA GLY A 235 20.62 -15.47 28.40
C GLY A 235 21.38 -16.60 27.74
N ILE A 236 22.10 -16.27 26.67
CA ILE A 236 23.09 -17.13 26.02
C ILE A 236 24.45 -16.45 26.04
N ASP A 237 25.50 -17.26 26.20
CA ASP A 237 26.89 -16.80 26.17
C ASP A 237 27.51 -17.21 24.83
N VAL A 238 27.89 -16.23 24.02
CA VAL A 238 28.49 -16.44 22.70
C VAL A 238 29.97 -16.04 22.76
N ALA A 239 30.85 -17.04 22.82
CA ALA A 239 32.29 -16.84 22.85
C ALA A 239 32.80 -16.40 21.47
N THR A 240 33.56 -15.29 21.47
CA THR A 240 34.18 -14.72 20.28
C THR A 240 35.31 -13.78 20.70
N GLY A 241 36.08 -13.26 19.74
CA GLY A 241 37.21 -12.37 20.03
C GLY A 241 36.78 -11.06 20.70
N MET A 242 37.60 -10.53 21.62
CA MET A 242 37.40 -9.17 22.13
C MET A 242 37.41 -8.15 20.99
N GLY A 243 36.57 -7.12 21.08
CA GLY A 243 36.43 -6.10 20.07
C GLY A 243 35.53 -6.49 18.89
N THR A 244 35.04 -7.74 18.83
CA THR A 244 34.13 -8.17 17.77
C THR A 244 32.87 -7.30 17.78
N PRO A 245 32.43 -6.75 16.63
CA PRO A 245 31.25 -5.90 16.57
C PRO A 245 29.97 -6.65 16.96
N VAL A 246 29.19 -6.06 17.85
CA VAL A 246 27.85 -6.50 18.24
C VAL A 246 26.82 -5.73 17.43
N ARG A 247 25.83 -6.44 16.88
CA ARG A 247 24.76 -5.88 16.05
C ARG A 247 23.42 -5.91 16.76
N ALA A 248 22.57 -4.92 16.47
CA ALA A 248 21.18 -4.92 16.91
C ALA A 248 20.38 -6.02 16.19
N PRO A 249 19.68 -6.92 16.89
CA PRO A 249 18.94 -8.02 16.32
C PRO A 249 17.59 -7.60 15.70
N ALA A 250 17.12 -6.40 16.05
CA ALA A 250 15.89 -5.77 15.61
C ALA A 250 16.01 -4.24 15.69
N ASP A 251 15.04 -3.53 15.09
CA ASP A 251 14.90 -2.09 15.29
C ASP A 251 14.56 -1.81 16.76
N GLY A 252 15.14 -0.77 17.35
CA GLY A 252 14.90 -0.47 18.76
C GLY A 252 15.38 0.89 19.21
N THR A 253 15.16 1.20 20.48
CA THR A 253 15.63 2.42 21.15
C THR A 253 16.49 2.03 22.34
N VAL A 254 17.64 2.67 22.52
CA VAL A 254 18.52 2.43 23.67
C VAL A 254 17.83 2.92 24.94
N VAL A 255 17.57 2.01 25.88
CA VAL A 255 16.96 2.33 27.19
C VAL A 255 17.94 2.23 28.34
N PHE A 256 19.12 1.65 28.13
CA PHE A 256 20.22 1.66 29.08
C PHE A 256 21.55 1.50 28.36
N ALA A 257 22.57 2.27 28.75
CA ALA A 257 23.95 2.14 28.29
C ALA A 257 24.89 2.57 29.43
N GLY A 258 25.58 1.63 30.07
CA GLY A 258 26.39 1.92 31.26
C GLY A 258 27.02 0.70 31.88
N GLN A 259 27.42 0.77 33.16
CA GLN A 259 27.89 -0.37 33.93
C GLN A 259 26.81 -0.90 34.87
N GLU A 260 26.63 -2.22 34.95
CA GLU A 260 25.66 -2.88 35.82
C GLU A 260 26.29 -4.11 36.50
N GLY A 261 26.87 -3.91 37.69
CA GLY A 261 27.34 -4.98 38.58
C GLY A 261 28.10 -6.11 37.88
N GLY A 262 27.61 -7.34 38.07
CA GLY A 262 28.22 -8.56 37.51
C GLY A 262 28.23 -8.62 35.98
N TYR A 263 27.38 -7.84 35.28
CA TYR A 263 27.36 -7.80 33.82
C TYR A 263 28.47 -6.92 33.23
N GLY A 264 29.12 -6.06 34.02
CA GLY A 264 30.11 -5.12 33.51
C GLY A 264 29.45 -4.04 32.66
N HIS A 265 30.00 -3.72 31.48
CA HIS A 265 29.32 -2.81 30.54
C HIS A 265 28.11 -3.50 29.92
N VAL A 266 26.95 -2.82 30.04
CA VAL A 266 25.66 -3.28 29.59
C VAL A 266 25.01 -2.27 28.66
N LEU A 267 24.44 -2.82 27.59
CA LEU A 267 23.52 -2.12 26.70
C LEU A 267 22.15 -2.82 26.79
N VAL A 268 21.06 -2.05 26.79
CA VAL A 268 19.69 -2.57 26.68
C VAL A 268 18.96 -1.81 25.59
N LEU A 269 18.38 -2.56 24.65
CA LEU A 269 17.51 -2.04 23.60
C LEU A 269 16.06 -2.42 23.88
N ASP A 270 15.16 -1.45 23.72
CA ASP A 270 13.71 -1.66 23.71
C ASP A 270 13.22 -1.69 22.27
N HIS A 271 12.63 -2.81 21.88
CA HIS A 271 12.13 -3.04 20.53
C HIS A 271 10.63 -2.72 20.41
N GLY A 272 9.96 -2.34 21.50
CA GLY A 272 8.51 -2.22 21.56
C GLY A 272 7.82 -3.56 21.84
N TYR A 273 6.49 -3.53 21.97
CA TYR A 273 5.66 -4.72 22.22
C TYR A 273 6.10 -5.58 23.44
N GLY A 274 6.77 -4.95 24.42
CA GLY A 274 7.29 -5.63 25.59
C GLY A 274 8.61 -6.41 25.37
N LEU A 275 9.21 -6.32 24.19
CA LEU A 275 10.47 -6.98 23.86
C LEU A 275 11.68 -6.08 24.15
N LYS A 276 12.61 -6.60 24.95
CA LYS A 276 13.90 -5.97 25.21
C LYS A 276 15.04 -6.95 24.98
N THR A 277 16.16 -6.44 24.51
CA THR A 277 17.40 -7.21 24.42
C THR A 277 18.47 -6.58 25.28
N ARG A 278 19.27 -7.42 25.94
CA ARG A 278 20.36 -6.99 26.82
C ARG A 278 21.66 -7.62 26.37
N TYR A 279 22.73 -6.84 26.45
CA TYR A 279 24.08 -7.19 26.03
C TYR A 279 25.02 -6.94 27.19
N GLY A 280 25.62 -7.99 27.75
CA GLY A 280 26.56 -7.92 28.86
C GLY A 280 28.01 -8.14 28.43
N HIS A 281 28.92 -7.88 29.37
CA HIS A 281 30.37 -8.08 29.25
C HIS A 281 31.04 -7.27 28.13
N LEU A 282 30.45 -6.14 27.72
CA LEU A 282 30.93 -5.37 26.57
C LEU A 282 32.28 -4.68 26.83
N GLN A 283 33.10 -4.55 25.80
CA GLN A 283 34.33 -3.76 25.87
C GLN A 283 34.02 -2.26 25.79
N ARG A 284 33.14 -1.89 24.86
CA ARG A 284 32.66 -0.53 24.64
C ARG A 284 31.23 -0.56 24.11
N ILE A 285 30.54 0.55 24.29
CA ILE A 285 29.20 0.81 23.79
C ILE A 285 29.31 1.95 22.77
N ASP A 286 28.83 1.74 21.55
CA ASP A 286 28.97 2.68 20.43
C ASP A 286 27.73 3.58 20.25
N VAL A 287 26.67 3.36 21.06
CA VAL A 287 25.39 4.09 21.03
C VAL A 287 25.05 4.73 22.37
N LYS A 288 24.15 5.72 22.38
CA LYS A 288 23.78 6.48 23.59
C LYS A 288 22.33 6.24 24.01
N LEU A 289 22.03 6.50 25.29
CA LEU A 289 20.67 6.46 25.82
C LEU A 289 19.71 7.32 24.97
N GLY A 290 18.55 6.76 24.60
CA GLY A 290 17.54 7.40 23.76
C GLY A 290 17.79 7.30 22.26
N GLU A 291 18.95 6.78 21.83
CA GLU A 291 19.27 6.61 20.41
C GLU A 291 18.40 5.51 19.77
N LYS A 292 17.90 5.75 18.56
CA LYS A 292 17.19 4.76 17.75
C LYS A 292 18.21 3.97 16.92
N VAL A 293 18.12 2.66 16.97
CA VAL A 293 18.98 1.74 16.23
C VAL A 293 18.17 0.91 15.25
N LYS A 294 18.81 0.55 14.13
CA LYS A 294 18.23 -0.32 13.10
C LYS A 294 18.75 -1.75 13.22
N ARG A 295 17.93 -2.72 12.82
CA ARG A 295 18.35 -4.12 12.70
C ARG A 295 19.65 -4.22 11.89
N GLY A 296 20.63 -4.93 12.42
CA GLY A 296 21.95 -5.12 11.83
C GLY A 296 22.96 -4.00 12.10
N GLN A 297 22.54 -2.86 12.67
CA GLN A 297 23.44 -1.76 13.02
C GLN A 297 24.44 -2.19 14.10
N PHE A 298 25.69 -1.76 13.99
CA PHE A 298 26.69 -1.94 15.03
C PHE A 298 26.37 -1.04 16.24
N ILE A 299 26.32 -1.64 17.42
CA ILE A 299 25.88 -0.96 18.65
C ILE A 299 26.90 -1.03 19.79
N ALA A 300 27.82 -1.99 19.75
CA ALA A 300 28.81 -2.22 20.79
C ALA A 300 29.92 -3.14 20.28
N ALA A 301 30.91 -3.42 21.13
CA ALA A 301 31.92 -4.43 20.88
C ALA A 301 32.01 -5.44 22.04
N VAL A 302 32.20 -6.72 21.70
CA VAL A 302 32.39 -7.81 22.66
C VAL A 302 33.60 -7.54 23.55
N GLY A 303 33.49 -7.85 24.83
CA GLY A 303 34.56 -7.65 25.80
C GLY A 303 34.71 -8.81 26.77
N ASN A 304 35.19 -8.47 27.96
CA ASN A 304 35.39 -9.38 29.08
C ASN A 304 35.24 -8.63 30.41
N THR A 305 34.31 -7.66 30.48
CA THR A 305 34.12 -6.81 31.67
C THR A 305 33.14 -7.41 32.66
N GLY A 306 33.21 -7.00 33.93
CA GLY A 306 32.35 -7.54 34.97
C GLY A 306 32.77 -8.96 35.37
N ARG A 307 31.81 -9.79 35.73
CA ARG A 307 32.04 -11.15 36.22
C ARG A 307 32.06 -12.15 35.07
N SER A 308 33.12 -12.12 34.26
CA SER A 308 33.32 -12.95 33.07
C SER A 308 34.59 -13.81 33.15
N THR A 309 34.52 -15.07 32.73
CA THR A 309 35.66 -16.02 32.75
C THR A 309 36.54 -15.93 31.50
N GLY A 310 36.07 -15.27 30.45
CA GLY A 310 36.80 -15.09 29.19
C GLY A 310 35.99 -14.29 28.16
N PRO A 311 36.57 -13.88 27.03
CA PRO A 311 35.88 -13.05 26.04
C PRO A 311 34.62 -13.70 25.47
N HIS A 312 33.46 -13.09 25.74
CA HIS A 312 32.16 -13.53 25.21
C HIS A 312 31.13 -12.40 25.28
N LEU A 313 30.05 -12.55 24.51
CA LEU A 313 28.83 -11.75 24.65
C LEU A 313 27.83 -12.53 25.49
N HIS A 314 27.38 -11.95 26.60
CA HIS A 314 26.16 -12.39 27.28
C HIS A 314 24.96 -11.70 26.63
N TYR A 315 24.01 -12.45 26.08
CA TYR A 315 22.86 -11.93 25.35
C TYR A 315 21.55 -12.46 25.93
N GLU A 316 20.67 -11.55 26.34
CA GLU A 316 19.32 -11.88 26.82
C GLU A 316 18.25 -11.34 25.88
N VAL A 317 17.15 -12.09 25.78
CA VAL A 317 15.87 -11.60 25.26
C VAL A 317 14.88 -11.60 26.41
N ARG A 318 14.23 -10.46 26.66
CA ARG A 318 13.24 -10.29 27.72
C ARG A 318 11.88 -9.96 27.11
N VAL A 319 10.86 -10.69 27.52
CA VAL A 319 9.46 -10.48 27.14
C VAL A 319 8.70 -10.00 28.38
N ASN A 320 8.16 -8.79 28.32
CA ASN A 320 7.45 -8.15 29.43
C ASN A 320 8.26 -8.13 30.74
N GLY A 321 9.58 -7.96 30.62
CA GLY A 321 10.51 -7.89 31.74
C GLY A 321 11.04 -9.25 32.25
N VAL A 322 10.52 -10.37 31.75
CA VAL A 322 10.99 -11.73 32.10
C VAL A 322 11.94 -12.24 31.02
N ALA A 323 13.07 -12.81 31.43
CA ALA A 323 14.01 -13.43 30.49
C ALA A 323 13.42 -14.70 29.87
N ASP A 324 13.55 -14.83 28.55
CA ASP A 324 13.16 -16.02 27.79
C ASP A 324 14.34 -16.47 26.92
N ASN A 325 14.31 -17.74 26.49
CA ASN A 325 15.37 -18.34 25.72
C ASN A 325 15.59 -17.59 24.39
N PRO A 326 16.76 -16.94 24.20
CA PRO A 326 17.07 -16.19 22.99
C PRO A 326 17.01 -17.02 21.69
N ARG A 327 17.27 -18.34 21.76
CA ARG A 327 17.20 -19.24 20.60
C ARG A 327 15.82 -19.32 19.96
N LYS A 328 14.75 -18.98 20.69
CA LYS A 328 13.38 -18.96 20.13
C LYS A 328 13.16 -17.83 19.13
N PHE A 329 13.97 -16.78 19.20
CA PHE A 329 13.78 -15.56 18.44
C PHE A 329 14.72 -15.47 17.24
N ILE A 330 15.94 -16.00 17.38
CA ILE A 330 16.96 -15.94 16.34
C ILE A 330 16.62 -16.94 15.22
N LEU A 331 16.55 -16.45 13.99
CA LEU A 331 16.38 -17.28 12.80
C LEU A 331 17.76 -17.80 12.36
N GLU A 332 17.88 -19.11 12.16
CA GLU A 332 19.07 -19.69 11.52
C GLU A 332 19.07 -19.30 10.03
N GLU A 333 20.22 -18.86 9.53
CA GLU A 333 20.45 -18.52 8.11
C GLU A 333 20.73 -19.79 7.30
#